data_AF-A0A1J3FYJ7-F1
#
_entry.id   AF-A0A1J3FYJ7-F1
#
_cell.length_a   1.000
_cell.length_b   1.000
_cell.length_c   1.000
_cell.angle_alpha   90.00
_cell.angle_beta   90.00
_cell.angle_gamma   90.00
#
_symmetry.space_group_name_H-M   'P 1'
#
loop_
_entity.id
_entity.type
_entity.pdbx_description
1 polymer ?
#
loop_
_entity_poly.entity_id
_entity_poly.type
_entity_poly.pdbx_seq_one_letter_code
_entity_poly.pdbx_strand_id
1 'polypeptide(L)'
;IILRGVPVEQFNIADELRHPEIAKYKPYKTTVEQATTEIKVGFIKEAPKIPVCGYNVYHKNRLIRPFWKVTADGSNLGHGVVGVLEAN
;
A
#
# COMPACT_ATOMS: atom_id res chain seq x y z
N ILE A 1 14.77 -14.46 3.04
CA ILE A 1 15.59 -13.55 3.89
C ILE A 1 15.78 -14.24 5.23
N ILE A 2 17.00 -14.25 5.81
CA ILE A 2 17.26 -14.83 7.14
C ILE A 2 17.73 -13.70 8.05
N LEU A 3 17.05 -13.48 9.16
CA LEU A 3 17.43 -12.49 10.18
C LEU A 3 17.84 -13.23 11.45
N ARG A 4 19.11 -13.07 11.83
CA ARG A 4 19.70 -13.68 13.05
C ARG A 4 19.47 -15.21 13.14
N GLY A 5 19.60 -15.90 12.01
CA GLY A 5 19.44 -17.36 11.93
C GLY A 5 17.98 -17.85 11.83
N VAL A 6 17.00 -16.95 11.90
CA VAL A 6 15.58 -17.29 11.74
C VAL A 6 15.11 -16.87 10.34
N PRO A 7 14.43 -17.75 9.58
CA PRO A 7 13.86 -17.38 8.29
C PRO A 7 12.74 -16.35 8.46
N VAL A 8 12.75 -15.30 7.64
CA VAL A 8 11.69 -14.28 7.61
C VAL A 8 10.55 -14.75 6.71
N GLU A 9 9.39 -14.94 7.31
CA GLU A 9 8.14 -15.19 6.58
C GLU A 9 7.81 -14.01 5.66
N GLN A 10 7.65 -14.31 4.38
CA GLN A 10 7.28 -13.30 3.40
C GLN A 10 5.78 -13.01 3.52
N PHE A 11 5.43 -11.73 3.49
CA PHE A 11 4.06 -11.27 3.66
C PHE A 11 3.67 -10.35 2.51
N ASN A 12 2.61 -10.71 1.80
CA ASN A 12 2.01 -9.83 0.79
C ASN A 12 0.87 -9.03 1.42
N ILE A 13 1.12 -7.75 1.66
CA ILE A 13 0.13 -6.85 2.27
C ILE A 13 -1.15 -6.78 1.43
N ALA A 14 -1.05 -6.85 0.10
CA ALA A 14 -2.20 -6.67 -0.79
C ALA A 14 -3.22 -7.82 -0.71
N ASP A 15 -2.79 -9.02 -0.32
CA ASP A 15 -3.64 -10.22 -0.27
C ASP A 15 -4.38 -10.37 1.06
N GLU A 16 -3.89 -9.72 2.13
CA GLU A 16 -4.42 -9.82 3.49
C GLU A 16 -5.33 -8.65 3.87
N LEU A 17 -5.62 -7.75 2.92
CA LEU A 17 -6.57 -6.66 3.11
C LEU A 17 -7.99 -7.20 3.28
N ARG A 18 -8.69 -6.73 4.32
CA ARG A 18 -10.13 -6.91 4.51
C ARG A 18 -10.89 -5.88 3.70
N HIS A 19 -11.99 -6.31 3.10
CA HIS A 19 -12.83 -5.47 2.22
C HIS A 19 -11.99 -4.73 1.16
N PRO A 20 -11.21 -5.46 0.34
CA PRO A 20 -10.35 -4.83 -0.65
C PRO A 20 -11.19 -4.23 -1.79
N GLU A 21 -10.85 -3.00 -2.16
CA GLU A 21 -11.33 -2.30 -3.35
C GLU A 21 -10.17 -2.05 -4.30
N ILE A 22 -10.46 -2.13 -5.60
CA ILE A 22 -9.47 -1.90 -6.65
C ILE A 22 -9.83 -0.59 -7.36
N ALA A 23 -8.97 0.41 -7.24
CA ALA A 23 -9.04 1.66 -7.97
C ALA A 23 -8.02 1.64 -9.12
N LYS A 24 -8.41 2.18 -10.27
CA LYS A 24 -7.52 2.35 -11.43
C LYS A 24 -7.06 3.79 -11.49
N TYR A 25 -5.75 4.01 -11.51
CA TYR A 25 -5.14 5.31 -11.67
C TYR A 25 -4.54 5.45 -13.07
N LYS A 26 -5.02 6.45 -13.80
CA LYS A 26 -4.45 6.87 -15.08
C LYS A 26 -3.90 8.29 -14.92
N PRO A 27 -2.59 8.47 -14.80
CA PRO A 27 -1.99 9.80 -14.69
C PRO A 27 -2.28 10.63 -15.95
N TYR A 28 -2.70 11.88 -15.75
CA TYR A 28 -2.97 12.82 -16.82
C TYR A 28 -1.71 13.63 -17.11
N LYS A 29 -1.15 13.44 -18.31
CA LYS A 29 0.10 14.00 -18.85
C LYS A 29 1.38 13.30 -18.41
N THR A 30 1.89 12.45 -19.29
CA THR A 30 3.32 12.26 -19.48
C THR A 30 3.54 12.09 -20.98
N THR A 31 4.64 12.59 -21.52
CA THR A 31 5.02 12.48 -22.96
C THR A 31 5.17 11.02 -23.43
N VAL A 32 5.10 10.08 -22.48
CA VAL A 32 5.18 8.64 -22.65
C VAL A 32 3.85 8.05 -22.18
N GLU A 33 3.26 7.14 -22.95
CA GLU A 33 2.08 6.38 -22.51
C GLU A 33 2.41 5.65 -21.20
N GLN A 34 1.88 6.16 -20.08
CA GLN A 34 1.97 5.47 -18.80
C GLN A 34 0.85 4.44 -18.72
N ALA A 35 1.21 3.21 -18.37
CA ALA A 35 0.24 2.15 -18.13
C ALA A 35 -0.72 2.55 -17.00
N THR A 36 -1.97 2.08 -17.08
CA THR A 36 -2.93 2.27 -16.00
C THR A 36 -2.44 1.49 -14.78
N THR A 37 -2.21 2.18 -13.66
CA THR A 37 -1.78 1.54 -12.41
C THR A 37 -3.00 1.08 -11.62
N GLU A 38 -2.96 -0.17 -11.16
CA GLU A 38 -3.95 -0.67 -10.20
C GLU A 38 -3.52 -0.34 -8.78
N ILE A 39 -4.47 0.21 -8.01
CA ILE A 39 -4.31 0.55 -6.61
C ILE A 39 -5.28 -0.32 -5.83
N LYS A 40 -4.76 -1.18 -4.95
CA LYS A 40 -5.57 -1.98 -4.04
C LYS A 40 -5.66 -1.27 -2.71
N VAL A 41 -6.86 -1.00 -2.21
CA VAL A 41 -7.08 -0.34 -0.92
C VAL A 41 -7.98 -1.21 -0.06
N GLY A 42 -7.72 -1.30 1.24
CA GLY A 42 -8.60 -2.02 2.15
C GLY A 42 -8.18 -1.82 3.59
N PHE A 43 -8.81 -2.57 4.49
CA PHE A 43 -8.49 -2.54 5.91
C PHE A 43 -7.43 -3.58 6.25
N ILE A 44 -6.44 -3.22 7.06
CA ILE A 44 -5.51 -4.22 7.62
C ILE A 44 -6.26 -5.19 8.54
N LYS A 45 -5.78 -6.43 8.62
CA LYS A 45 -6.40 -7.49 9.43
C LYS A 45 -6.48 -7.15 10.92
N GLU A 46 -5.54 -6.35 11.40
CA GLU A 46 -5.43 -5.91 12.78
C GLU A 46 -6.27 -4.66 13.07
N ALA A 47 -6.91 -4.05 12.08
CA ALA A 47 -7.80 -2.91 12.28
C ALA A 47 -9.01 -3.31 13.15
N PRO A 48 -9.47 -2.44 14.06
CA PRO A 48 -9.01 -1.06 14.32
C PRO A 48 -7.92 -0.96 15.42
N LYS A 49 -7.32 -2.08 15.85
CA LYS A 49 -6.39 -2.10 17.00
C LYS A 49 -5.07 -1.39 16.74
N ILE A 50 -4.68 -1.26 15.47
CA ILE A 50 -3.43 -0.64 15.05
C ILE A 50 -3.74 0.66 14.26
N PRO A 51 -3.22 1.82 14.68
CA PRO A 51 -3.45 3.11 14.02
C PRO A 51 -2.51 3.31 12.81
N VAL A 52 -2.43 2.32 11.92
CA VAL A 52 -1.62 2.40 10.69
C VAL A 52 -2.53 2.80 9.54
N CYS A 53 -2.07 3.73 8.71
CA CYS A 53 -2.78 4.15 7.49
C CYS A 53 -1.82 4.63 6.41
N GLY A 54 -2.27 4.63 5.16
CA GLY A 54 -1.54 5.20 4.02
C GLY A 54 -1.22 4.18 2.93
N TYR A 55 -0.43 4.60 1.95
CA TYR A 55 -0.10 3.81 0.77
C TYR A 55 1.30 3.21 0.84
N ASN A 56 1.42 1.92 0.53
CA ASN A 56 2.68 1.27 0.24
C ASN A 56 2.96 1.39 -1.25
N VAL A 57 3.97 2.20 -1.58
CA VAL A 57 4.38 2.47 -2.96
C VAL A 57 5.55 1.56 -3.33
N TYR A 58 5.33 0.73 -4.34
CA TYR A 58 6.31 -0.17 -4.91
C TYR A 58 6.80 0.33 -6.27
N HIS A 59 8.01 -0.09 -6.65
CA HIS A 59 8.55 0.04 -8.00
C HIS A 59 9.35 -1.21 -8.31
N LYS A 60 9.01 -1.92 -9.41
CA LYS A 60 9.67 -3.17 -9.80
C LYS A 60 9.76 -4.18 -8.64
N ASN A 61 8.64 -4.46 -8.00
CA ASN A 61 8.51 -5.37 -6.85
C ASN A 61 9.37 -4.99 -5.61
N ARG A 62 9.79 -3.73 -5.50
CA ARG A 62 10.52 -3.21 -4.34
C ARG A 62 9.70 -2.14 -3.64
N LEU A 63 9.51 -2.29 -2.33
CA LEU A 63 8.90 -1.25 -1.50
C LEU A 63 9.82 -0.02 -1.47
N ILE A 64 9.31 1.12 -1.96
CA ILE A 64 10.03 2.40 -2.00
C ILE A 64 9.57 3.30 -0.88
N ARG A 65 8.25 3.44 -0.70
CA ARG A 65 7.68 4.30 0.33
C ARG A 65 6.63 3.51 1.14
N PRO A 66 6.96 3.10 2.38
CA PRO A 66 6.00 2.46 3.26
C PRO A 66 5.03 3.48 3.85
N PHE A 67 3.76 3.08 4.00
CA PHE A 67 2.70 3.82 4.71
C PHE A 67 2.70 5.33 4.43
N TRP A 68 2.77 5.70 3.16
CA TRP A 68 2.70 7.09 2.75
C TRP A 68 1.32 7.67 3.10
N LYS A 69 1.29 8.48 4.15
CA LYS A 69 0.07 9.14 4.62
C LYS A 69 -0.37 10.17 3.58
N VAL A 70 -1.61 10.01 3.12
CA VAL A 70 -2.29 10.96 2.21
C VAL A 70 -3.40 11.75 2.91
N THR A 71 -3.68 11.42 4.17
CA THR A 71 -4.64 12.13 5.02
C THR A 71 -3.93 13.24 5.78
N ALA A 72 -4.68 14.25 6.21
CA ALA A 72 -4.13 15.40 6.94
C ALA A 72 -3.34 14.98 8.19
N ASP A 73 -2.28 15.73 8.48
CA ASP A 73 -1.46 15.52 9.68
C ASP A 73 -2.29 15.67 10.95
N GLY A 74 -2.04 14.81 11.95
CA GLY A 74 -2.81 14.77 13.20
C GLY A 74 -4.24 14.20 13.09
N SER A 75 -4.71 13.86 11.88
CA SER A 75 -6.03 13.23 11.71
C SER A 75 -6.00 11.72 11.99
N ASN A 76 -7.03 11.24 12.70
CA ASN A 76 -7.36 9.82 12.88
C ASN A 76 -8.16 9.23 11.69
N LEU A 77 -8.44 10.06 10.68
CA LEU A 77 -9.19 9.65 9.50
C LEU A 77 -8.40 8.59 8.71
N GLY A 78 -9.06 7.47 8.42
CA GLY A 78 -8.48 6.38 7.65
C GLY A 78 -7.57 5.45 8.46
N HIS A 79 -7.57 5.52 9.80
CA HIS A 79 -6.89 4.49 10.62
C HIS A 79 -7.36 3.08 10.26
N GLY A 80 -6.40 2.20 10.03
CA GLY A 80 -6.63 0.84 9.56
C GLY A 80 -6.74 0.72 8.04
N VAL A 81 -6.85 1.81 7.28
CA VAL A 81 -6.94 1.78 5.82
C VAL A 81 -5.55 1.85 5.20
N VAL A 82 -5.19 0.82 4.45
CA VAL A 82 -3.91 0.72 3.73
C VAL A 82 -4.16 0.51 2.25
N GLY A 83 -3.40 1.25 1.44
CA GLY A 83 -3.34 1.07 0.01
C GLY A 83 -2.03 0.45 -0.43
N VAL A 84 -2.03 -0.26 -1.56
CA VAL A 84 -0.85 -0.78 -2.24
C VAL A 84 -0.92 -0.37 -3.71
N LEU A 85 0.16 0.21 -4.21
CA LEU A 85 0.29 0.59 -5.62
C LEU A 85 1.72 0.36 -6.11
N GLU A 86 1.84 0.03 -7.39
CA GLU A 86 3.13 -0.09 -8.06
C GLU A 86 3.26 0.99 -9.14
N ALA A 87 4.21 1.90 -8.93
CA ALA A 87 4.51 2.99 -9.84
C ALA A 87 5.71 2.60 -10.72
N ASN A 88 5.44 1.99 -11.88
CA ASN A 88 6.47 1.52 -12.82
C ASN A 88 6.87 2.57 -13.86
#